data_AF-A0A0F3QC86-F1
#
_entry.id   AF-A0A0F3QC86-F1
#
_cell.length_a   1.000
_cell.length_b   1.000
_cell.length_c   1.000
_cell.angle_alpha   90.00
_cell.angle_beta   90.00
_cell.angle_gamma   90.00
#
_symmetry.space_group_name_H-M   'P 1'
#
loop_
_entity.id
_entity.type
_entity.pdbx_description
1 polymer ?
#
loop_
_entity_poly.entity_id
_entity_poly.type
_entity_poly.pdbx_seq_one_letter_code
_entity_poly.pdbx_strand_id
1 'polypeptide(L)'
;MINVMLKTKTPITLFMVGLHYDNAKQDVRNFISTARKSPLIDVGNHSYTHAHNHYRYFYHHCSDVIQDLKKNNTTLGLKGDHIITRLPGRDVFRTPNLKKDDPYITKAEDTVETIDDDAIYKNGFYIFGWDLEWAHNIHGKPIQSVTHLVQEIEDKFNAGNTILPNKLILLMHDEMFQEQFNGPEQLQQLITKLHKKGYKFDLIKNYLRN
;
A
#
# COMPACT_ATOMS: atom_id res chain seq x y z
N MET A 1 -6.39 13.17 3.18
CA MET A 1 -6.73 11.72 3.14
C MET A 1 -7.40 11.20 4.43
N ILE A 2 -6.69 11.02 5.56
CA ILE A 2 -7.22 10.33 6.77
C ILE A 2 -8.57 10.89 7.25
N ASN A 3 -8.73 12.21 7.28
CA ASN A 3 -10.01 12.84 7.68
C ASN A 3 -11.18 12.42 6.78
N VAL A 4 -10.95 12.27 5.47
CA VAL A 4 -11.97 11.79 4.52
C VAL A 4 -12.35 10.34 4.86
N MET A 5 -11.37 9.48 5.15
CA MET A 5 -11.62 8.07 5.49
C MET A 5 -12.43 7.94 6.78
N LEU A 6 -12.08 8.72 7.82
CA LEU A 6 -12.83 8.75 9.08
C LEU A 6 -14.25 9.30 8.89
N LYS A 7 -14.41 10.40 8.15
CA LYS A 7 -15.72 11.03 7.87
C LYS A 7 -16.65 10.09 7.08
N THR A 8 -16.10 9.39 6.10
CA THR A 8 -16.85 8.44 5.25
C THR A 8 -16.99 7.05 5.87
N LYS A 9 -16.37 6.82 7.03
CA LYS A 9 -16.30 5.52 7.72
C LYS A 9 -15.73 4.41 6.83
N THR A 10 -14.71 4.75 6.03
CA THR A 10 -14.13 3.84 5.04
C THR A 10 -12.84 3.25 5.58
N PRO A 11 -12.73 1.91 5.73
CA PRO A 11 -11.50 1.26 6.16
C PRO A 11 -10.35 1.45 5.16
N ILE A 12 -9.14 1.66 5.66
CA ILE A 12 -7.90 1.78 4.88
C ILE A 12 -6.70 1.16 5.60
N THR A 13 -5.73 0.70 4.81
CA THR A 13 -4.40 0.37 5.30
C THR A 13 -3.37 1.36 4.79
N LEU A 14 -2.57 1.92 5.69
CA LEU A 14 -1.50 2.86 5.40
C LEU A 14 -0.15 2.14 5.45
N PHE A 15 0.50 1.98 4.31
CA PHE A 15 1.88 1.49 4.25
C PHE A 15 2.84 2.64 4.50
N MET A 16 3.45 2.69 5.68
CA MET A 16 4.21 3.84 6.14
C MET A 16 5.73 3.64 6.02
N VAL A 17 6.40 4.70 5.57
CA VAL A 17 7.86 4.80 5.50
C VAL A 17 8.40 5.36 6.83
N GLY A 18 9.31 4.61 7.46
CA GLY A 18 9.83 4.94 8.79
C GLY A 18 10.60 6.25 8.82
N LEU A 19 11.45 6.51 7.82
CA LEU A 19 12.23 7.73 7.72
C LEU A 19 11.34 8.98 7.66
N HIS A 20 10.21 8.92 6.95
CA HIS A 20 9.25 10.03 6.91
C HIS A 20 8.59 10.25 8.28
N TYR A 21 8.27 9.17 8.99
CA TYR A 21 7.68 9.26 10.33
C TYR A 21 8.66 9.86 11.36
N ASP A 22 9.92 9.44 11.35
CA ASP A 22 10.96 9.98 12.23
C ASP A 22 11.18 11.47 12.01
N ASN A 23 11.19 11.90 10.75
CA ASN A 23 11.38 13.30 10.36
C ASN A 23 10.10 14.15 10.44
N ALA A 24 8.94 13.53 10.70
CA ALA A 24 7.69 14.25 10.78
C ALA A 24 7.64 15.17 12.02
N LYS A 25 6.91 16.28 11.90
CA LYS A 25 6.61 17.14 13.06
C LYS A 25 5.81 16.36 14.10
N GLN A 26 5.96 16.71 15.39
CA GLN A 26 5.30 15.99 16.47
C GLN A 26 3.77 15.93 16.32
N ASP A 27 3.14 17.00 15.83
CA ASP A 27 1.69 17.03 15.62
C ASP A 27 1.23 16.04 14.55
N VAL A 28 2.04 15.84 13.50
CA VAL A 28 1.77 14.83 12.46
C VAL A 28 1.90 13.43 13.06
N ARG A 29 2.92 13.16 13.87
CA ARG A 29 3.07 11.89 14.60
C ARG A 29 1.90 11.62 15.56
N ASN A 30 1.44 12.65 16.28
CA ASN A 30 0.30 12.56 17.19
C ASN A 30 -1.00 12.28 16.43
N PHE A 31 -1.19 12.94 15.28
CA PHE A 31 -2.33 12.69 14.40
C PHE A 31 -2.34 11.26 13.88
N ILE A 32 -1.21 10.75 13.39
CA ILE A 32 -1.05 9.36 12.95
C ILE A 32 -1.33 8.39 14.11
N SER A 33 -0.77 8.66 15.29
CA SER A 33 -0.98 7.84 16.49
C SER A 33 -2.45 7.81 16.92
N THR A 34 -3.17 8.91 16.75
CA THR A 34 -4.61 8.99 17.03
C THR A 34 -5.41 8.25 15.98
N ALA A 35 -5.08 8.44 14.70
CA ALA A 35 -5.70 7.74 13.58
C ALA A 35 -5.57 6.21 13.71
N ARG A 36 -4.40 5.72 14.15
CA ARG A 36 -4.13 4.29 14.43
C ARG A 36 -5.03 3.67 15.49
N LYS A 37 -5.68 4.46 16.36
CA LYS A 37 -6.66 3.94 17.34
C LYS A 37 -8.02 3.66 16.72
N SER A 38 -8.27 4.16 15.50
CA SER A 38 -9.51 3.90 14.78
C SER A 38 -9.55 2.47 14.27
N PRO A 39 -10.67 1.74 14.42
CA PRO A 39 -10.82 0.42 13.81
C PRO A 39 -10.86 0.47 12.28
N LEU A 40 -10.95 1.66 11.69
CA LEU A 40 -10.94 1.89 10.24
C LEU A 40 -9.54 2.04 9.65
N ILE A 41 -8.50 2.13 10.47
CA ILE A 41 -7.15 2.44 9.99
C ILE A 41 -6.20 1.36 10.47
N ASP A 42 -5.59 0.67 9.52
CA ASP A 42 -4.49 -0.25 9.76
C ASP A 42 -3.18 0.38 9.28
N VAL A 43 -2.06 0.00 9.89
CA VAL A 43 -0.74 0.49 9.49
C VAL A 43 0.15 -0.68 9.16
N GLY A 44 0.61 -0.69 7.91
CA GLY A 44 1.57 -1.64 7.39
C GLY A 44 2.97 -1.04 7.27
N ASN A 45 3.93 -1.93 7.08
CA ASN A 45 5.33 -1.60 6.87
C ASN A 45 5.60 -1.30 5.39
N HIS A 46 6.25 -0.17 5.10
CA HIS A 46 6.69 0.19 3.75
C HIS A 46 8.20 0.42 3.64
N SER A 47 8.99 -0.37 4.39
CA SER A 47 10.42 -0.15 4.63
C SER A 47 10.71 1.16 5.37
N TYR A 48 11.89 1.26 5.97
CA TYR A 48 12.33 2.46 6.66
C TYR A 48 12.77 3.53 5.66
N THR A 49 13.55 3.15 4.66
CA THR A 49 14.20 4.11 3.72
C THR A 49 13.41 4.38 2.46
N HIS A 50 12.36 3.59 2.17
CA HIS A 50 11.71 3.57 0.86
C HIS A 50 12.72 3.33 -0.27
N ALA A 51 13.66 2.40 -0.05
CA ALA A 51 14.78 2.12 -0.94
C ALA A 51 15.69 3.33 -1.25
N HIS A 52 15.52 4.47 -0.55
CA HIS A 52 16.07 5.77 -0.96
C HIS A 52 15.79 6.12 -2.43
N ASN A 53 14.72 5.59 -3.02
CA ASN A 53 14.43 5.64 -4.46
C ASN A 53 15.52 5.03 -5.38
N HIS A 54 16.41 4.19 -4.83
CA HIS A 54 17.46 3.46 -5.55
C HIS A 54 17.15 1.96 -5.55
N TYR A 55 16.03 1.57 -6.18
CA TYR A 55 15.47 0.22 -6.10
C TYR A 55 16.46 -0.90 -6.45
N ARG A 56 17.15 -0.81 -7.59
CA ARG A 56 18.15 -1.82 -8.00
C ARG A 56 19.26 -2.02 -6.96
N TYR A 57 19.68 -0.95 -6.29
CA TYR A 57 20.69 -1.04 -5.23
C TYR A 57 20.10 -1.63 -3.96
N PHE A 58 18.92 -1.17 -3.56
CA PHE A 58 18.21 -1.64 -2.37
C PHE A 58 17.89 -3.14 -2.42
N TYR A 59 17.46 -3.63 -3.59
CA TYR A 59 17.09 -5.03 -3.80
C TYR A 59 18.26 -5.94 -4.18
N HIS A 60 19.49 -5.41 -4.24
CA HIS A 60 20.70 -6.19 -4.52
C HIS A 60 21.03 -7.19 -3.41
N HIS A 61 20.62 -6.91 -2.16
CA HIS A 61 20.88 -7.78 -1.00
C HIS A 61 19.63 -7.98 -0.16
N CYS A 62 19.06 -9.19 -0.20
CA CYS A 62 17.84 -9.51 0.56
C CYS A 62 17.99 -9.29 2.08
N SER A 63 19.18 -9.48 2.65
CA SER A 63 19.45 -9.21 4.06
C SER A 63 19.21 -7.75 4.44
N ASP A 64 19.57 -6.84 3.55
CA ASP A 64 19.51 -5.40 3.79
C ASP A 64 18.06 -4.93 3.73
N VAL A 65 17.28 -5.46 2.79
CA VAL A 65 15.83 -5.28 2.73
C VAL A 65 15.16 -5.74 4.02
N ILE A 66 15.50 -6.94 4.51
CA ILE A 66 14.95 -7.48 5.77
C ILE A 66 15.34 -6.60 6.96
N GLN A 67 16.58 -6.13 7.02
CA GLN A 67 17.04 -5.24 8.09
C GLN A 67 16.29 -3.90 8.07
N ASP A 68 16.09 -3.33 6.88
CA ASP A 68 15.37 -2.07 6.68
C ASP A 68 13.89 -2.21 7.09
N LEU A 69 13.24 -3.31 6.73
CA LEU A 69 11.89 -3.65 7.18
C LEU A 69 11.83 -3.81 8.70
N LYS A 70 12.77 -4.53 9.32
CA LYS A 70 12.84 -4.70 10.79
C LYS A 70 13.03 -3.36 11.50
N LYS A 71 13.88 -2.48 10.97
CA LYS A 71 14.05 -1.12 11.46
C LYS A 71 12.72 -0.37 11.44
N ASN A 72 11.97 -0.47 10.34
CA ASN A 72 10.68 0.19 10.22
C ASN A 72 9.63 -0.34 11.21
N ASN A 73 9.62 -1.65 11.50
CA ASN A 73 8.76 -2.21 12.55
C ASN A 73 9.05 -1.53 13.89
N THR A 74 10.32 -1.39 14.25
CA THR A 74 10.74 -0.71 15.49
C THR A 74 10.32 0.75 15.49
N THR A 75 10.60 1.50 14.42
CA THR A 75 10.26 2.92 14.28
C THR A 75 8.76 3.16 14.41
N LEU A 76 7.94 2.32 13.77
CA LEU A 76 6.49 2.49 13.77
C LEU A 76 5.79 1.76 14.92
N GLY A 77 6.51 0.97 15.71
CA GLY A 77 5.97 0.17 16.80
C GLY A 77 5.07 -1.00 16.34
N LEU A 78 5.31 -1.56 15.15
CA LEU A 78 4.53 -2.66 14.59
C LEU A 78 4.89 -3.97 15.29
N LYS A 79 3.88 -4.74 15.68
CA LYS A 79 4.02 -5.98 16.46
C LYS A 79 3.10 -7.06 15.91
N GLY A 80 3.56 -8.31 15.99
CA GLY A 80 2.85 -9.50 15.51
C GLY A 80 3.84 -10.51 14.95
N ASP A 81 3.37 -11.73 14.71
CA ASP A 81 4.20 -12.81 14.16
C ASP A 81 4.58 -12.54 12.70
N HIS A 82 3.63 -11.99 11.93
CA HIS A 82 3.85 -11.52 10.56
C HIS A 82 3.28 -10.12 10.39
N ILE A 83 4.15 -9.17 10.04
CA ILE A 83 3.76 -7.79 9.79
C ILE A 83 3.28 -7.66 8.34
N ILE A 84 2.15 -6.98 8.17
CA ILE A 84 1.62 -6.62 6.85
C ILE A 84 2.57 -5.60 6.21
N THR A 85 3.08 -5.94 5.04
CA THR A 85 4.17 -5.21 4.39
C THR A 85 3.86 -5.00 2.91
N ARG A 86 4.27 -3.86 2.38
CA ARG A 86 4.40 -3.61 0.95
C ARG A 86 5.84 -3.20 0.67
N LEU A 87 6.48 -3.84 -0.30
CA LEU A 87 7.83 -3.50 -0.70
C LEU A 87 7.80 -2.23 -1.59
N PRO A 88 8.74 -1.27 -1.39
CA PRO A 88 8.85 -0.08 -2.24
C PRO A 88 9.00 -0.41 -3.72
N GLY A 89 8.07 0.03 -4.57
CA GLY A 89 8.16 -0.18 -6.02
C GLY A 89 8.07 -1.64 -6.48
N ARG A 90 7.44 -2.52 -5.70
CA ARG A 90 7.28 -3.95 -6.05
C ARG A 90 5.84 -4.44 -5.93
N ASP A 91 5.31 -5.05 -6.99
CA ASP A 91 3.98 -5.66 -7.03
C ASP A 91 4.05 -7.18 -6.78
N VAL A 92 4.53 -7.54 -5.59
CA VAL A 92 4.73 -8.93 -5.15
C VAL A 92 3.68 -9.32 -4.12
N PHE A 93 3.24 -10.58 -4.17
CA PHE A 93 2.53 -11.22 -3.07
C PHE A 93 3.35 -12.38 -2.52
N ARG A 94 3.54 -12.39 -1.20
CA ARG A 94 4.03 -13.54 -0.43
C ARG A 94 3.29 -13.63 0.89
N THR A 95 2.35 -14.55 0.94
CA THR A 95 1.54 -14.88 2.11
C THR A 95 1.36 -16.41 2.15
N PRO A 96 0.78 -17.00 3.21
CA PRO A 96 0.68 -18.46 3.33
C PRO A 96 0.01 -19.14 2.13
N ASN A 97 -1.04 -18.52 1.57
CA ASN A 97 -1.88 -19.12 0.53
C ASN A 97 -1.93 -18.29 -0.77
N LEU A 98 -1.10 -17.25 -0.90
CA LEU A 98 -1.04 -16.41 -2.09
C LEU A 98 0.42 -16.01 -2.34
N LYS A 99 0.93 -16.49 -3.49
CA LYS A 99 2.25 -16.14 -4.02
C LYS A 99 2.09 -15.64 -5.45
N LYS A 100 2.64 -14.46 -5.73
CA LYS A 100 2.73 -13.87 -7.07
C LYS A 100 4.03 -13.07 -7.15
N ASP A 101 4.81 -13.31 -8.20
CA ASP A 101 6.04 -12.57 -8.49
C ASP A 101 5.71 -11.20 -9.09
N ASP A 102 6.68 -10.28 -9.01
CA ASP A 102 6.52 -8.95 -9.58
C ASP A 102 6.47 -9.04 -11.12
N PRO A 103 5.37 -8.66 -11.77
CA PRO A 103 5.26 -8.73 -13.22
C PRO A 103 6.08 -7.64 -13.94
N TYR A 104 6.61 -6.64 -13.22
CA TYR A 104 7.31 -5.50 -13.79
C TYR A 104 8.84 -5.60 -13.73
N ILE A 105 9.38 -6.63 -13.06
CA ILE A 105 10.83 -6.88 -13.04
C ILE A 105 11.29 -7.37 -14.42
N THR A 106 12.25 -6.64 -14.98
CA THR A 106 12.92 -7.07 -16.22
C THR A 106 13.93 -8.18 -15.94
N LYS A 107 14.26 -8.98 -16.95
CA LYS A 107 15.33 -9.99 -16.84
C LYS A 107 16.67 -9.40 -16.39
N ALA A 108 16.95 -8.16 -16.80
CA ALA A 108 18.19 -7.47 -16.42
C ALA A 108 18.19 -7.08 -14.94
N GLU A 109 17.06 -6.63 -14.40
CA GLU A 109 16.90 -6.38 -12.96
C GLU A 109 17.00 -7.68 -12.17
N ASP A 110 16.35 -8.76 -12.62
CA ASP A 110 16.38 -10.09 -11.97
C ASP A 110 17.81 -10.68 -11.88
N THR A 111 18.69 -10.38 -12.83
CA THR A 111 20.11 -10.82 -12.74
C THR A 111 20.94 -10.11 -11.68
N VAL A 112 20.44 -8.98 -11.16
CA VAL A 112 21.18 -8.10 -10.24
C VAL A 112 20.51 -8.07 -8.88
N GLU A 113 19.19 -8.03 -8.86
CA GLU A 113 18.40 -8.01 -7.64
C GLU A 113 18.27 -9.43 -7.10
N THR A 114 19.09 -9.79 -6.13
CA THR A 114 19.02 -11.11 -5.49
C THR A 114 18.00 -11.14 -4.35
N ILE A 115 16.82 -10.57 -4.58
CA ILE A 115 15.74 -10.55 -3.60
C ILE A 115 15.16 -11.97 -3.44
N ASP A 116 14.94 -12.39 -2.19
CA ASP A 116 14.26 -13.64 -1.86
C ASP A 116 13.02 -13.31 -1.03
N ASP A 117 11.89 -13.15 -1.70
CA ASP A 117 10.64 -12.81 -1.02
C ASP A 117 10.14 -13.93 -0.09
N ASP A 118 10.53 -15.20 -0.34
CA ASP A 118 10.23 -16.32 0.57
C ASP A 118 11.06 -16.20 1.85
N ALA A 119 12.31 -15.72 1.77
CA ALA A 119 13.11 -15.38 2.95
C ALA A 119 12.54 -14.19 3.71
N ILE A 120 12.03 -13.16 3.02
CA ILE A 120 11.31 -12.04 3.64
C ILE A 120 10.07 -12.57 4.38
N TYR A 121 9.28 -13.45 3.74
CA TYR A 121 8.13 -14.10 4.38
C TYR A 121 8.52 -14.87 5.65
N LYS A 122 9.55 -15.73 5.57
CA LYS A 122 10.09 -16.49 6.72
C LYS A 122 10.62 -15.60 7.84
N ASN A 123 10.95 -14.34 7.56
CA ASN A 123 11.38 -13.34 8.53
C ASN A 123 10.23 -12.55 9.17
N GLY A 124 8.98 -13.01 9.02
CA GLY A 124 7.83 -12.44 9.71
C GLY A 124 7.17 -11.29 8.96
N PHE A 125 7.09 -11.38 7.63
CA PHE A 125 6.45 -10.35 6.80
C PHE A 125 5.45 -10.96 5.82
N TYR A 126 4.22 -10.46 5.79
CA TYR A 126 3.26 -10.76 4.73
C TYR A 126 3.30 -9.66 3.69
N ILE A 127 3.71 -10.01 2.46
CA ILE A 127 3.90 -9.03 1.38
C ILE A 127 2.64 -8.96 0.54
N PHE A 128 2.12 -7.75 0.35
CA PHE A 128 0.95 -7.46 -0.46
C PHE A 128 1.25 -6.45 -1.59
N GLY A 129 1.01 -6.88 -2.82
CA GLY A 129 1.01 -6.04 -4.02
C GLY A 129 -0.32 -5.33 -4.22
N TRP A 130 -0.71 -5.10 -5.47
CA TRP A 130 -1.97 -4.46 -5.84
C TRP A 130 -2.56 -5.02 -7.15
N ASP A 131 -3.81 -4.67 -7.41
CA ASP A 131 -4.56 -5.06 -8.61
C ASP A 131 -4.65 -3.93 -9.64
N LEU A 132 -4.77 -2.71 -9.12
CA LEU A 132 -4.95 -1.46 -9.85
C LEU A 132 -4.29 -0.32 -9.08
N GLU A 133 -3.76 0.65 -9.79
CA GLU A 133 -3.18 1.86 -9.21
C GLU A 133 -3.96 3.10 -9.67
N TRP A 134 -4.35 3.95 -8.70
CA TRP A 134 -4.69 5.33 -9.03
C TRP A 134 -3.38 6.09 -9.19
N ALA A 135 -2.95 6.22 -10.44
CA ALA A 135 -1.64 6.77 -10.78
C ALA A 135 -1.62 8.28 -10.58
N HIS A 136 -0.42 8.81 -10.36
CA HIS A 136 -0.16 10.24 -10.29
C HIS A 136 1.04 10.61 -11.16
N ASN A 137 1.14 11.89 -11.51
CA ASN A 137 2.32 12.42 -12.19
C ASN A 137 3.45 12.70 -11.20
N ILE A 138 4.60 13.15 -11.72
CA ILE A 138 5.79 13.52 -10.93
C ILE A 138 5.58 14.63 -9.88
N HIS A 139 4.43 15.32 -9.91
CA HIS A 139 4.05 16.35 -8.95
C HIS A 139 3.00 15.86 -7.94
N GLY A 140 2.68 14.56 -7.95
CA GLY A 140 1.67 13.96 -7.09
C GLY A 140 0.24 14.21 -7.55
N LYS A 141 -0.01 14.82 -8.71
CA LYS A 141 -1.36 15.06 -9.22
C LYS A 141 -1.96 13.75 -9.78
N PRO A 142 -3.18 13.34 -9.37
CA PRO A 142 -3.87 12.20 -9.95
C PRO A 142 -3.98 12.29 -11.48
N ILE A 143 -3.72 11.17 -12.17
CA ILE A 143 -3.83 11.06 -13.62
C ILE A 143 -5.27 10.70 -14.02
N GLN A 144 -5.81 9.62 -13.44
CA GLN A 144 -7.19 9.23 -13.72
C GLN A 144 -8.18 10.19 -13.05
N SER A 145 -9.23 10.55 -13.80
CA SER A 145 -10.43 11.11 -13.17
C SER A 145 -11.14 10.05 -12.32
N VAL A 146 -11.89 10.49 -11.31
CA VAL A 146 -12.69 9.58 -10.46
C VAL A 146 -13.62 8.69 -11.29
N THR A 147 -14.27 9.22 -12.33
CA THR A 147 -15.16 8.43 -13.19
C THR A 147 -14.40 7.35 -13.95
N HIS A 148 -13.22 7.69 -14.48
CA HIS A 148 -12.40 6.74 -15.21
C HIS A 148 -11.88 5.63 -14.29
N LEU A 149 -11.40 5.97 -13.09
CA LEU A 149 -10.92 4.98 -12.12
C LEU A 149 -12.04 4.02 -11.70
N VAL A 150 -13.26 4.53 -11.48
CA VAL A 150 -14.41 3.66 -11.16
C VAL A 150 -14.68 2.67 -12.31
N GLN A 151 -14.57 3.12 -13.56
CA GLN A 151 -14.73 2.23 -14.72
C GLN A 151 -13.62 1.16 -14.76
N GLU A 152 -12.35 1.53 -14.56
CA GLU A 152 -11.23 0.58 -14.52
C GLU A 152 -11.41 -0.48 -13.41
N ILE A 153 -11.94 -0.07 -12.25
CA ILE A 153 -12.30 -0.99 -11.17
C ILE A 153 -13.40 -1.96 -11.62
N GLU A 154 -14.48 -1.46 -12.21
CA GLU A 154 -15.58 -2.30 -12.71
C GLU A 154 -15.10 -3.28 -13.78
N ASP A 155 -14.25 -2.84 -14.70
CA ASP A 155 -13.70 -3.68 -15.75
C ASP A 155 -12.84 -4.82 -15.19
N LYS A 156 -12.04 -4.55 -14.14
CA LYS A 156 -11.28 -5.57 -13.41
C LYS A 156 -12.19 -6.64 -12.80
N PHE A 157 -13.28 -6.23 -12.14
CA PHE A 157 -14.25 -7.17 -11.56
C PHE A 157 -15.01 -7.95 -12.63
N ASN A 158 -15.50 -7.28 -13.68
CA ASN A 158 -16.26 -7.90 -14.76
C ASN A 158 -15.44 -8.92 -15.56
N ALA A 159 -14.14 -8.64 -15.75
CA ALA A 159 -13.21 -9.57 -16.40
C ALA A 159 -12.73 -10.70 -15.48
N GLY A 160 -13.06 -10.68 -14.19
CA GLY A 160 -12.44 -11.57 -13.19
C GLY A 160 -10.93 -11.39 -13.08
N ASN A 161 -10.41 -10.23 -13.47
CA ASN A 161 -8.98 -9.92 -13.54
C ASN A 161 -8.52 -9.27 -12.22
N THR A 162 -8.70 -10.00 -11.13
CA THR A 162 -8.22 -9.63 -9.79
C THR A 162 -7.40 -10.78 -9.20
N ILE A 163 -6.46 -10.46 -8.32
CA ILE A 163 -5.57 -11.44 -7.68
C ILE A 163 -6.35 -12.46 -6.87
N LEU A 164 -7.35 -12.02 -6.12
CA LEU A 164 -8.35 -12.89 -5.50
C LEU A 164 -9.73 -12.61 -6.10
N PRO A 165 -10.55 -13.64 -6.36
CA PRO A 165 -11.90 -13.44 -6.88
C PRO A 165 -12.71 -12.49 -6.00
N ASN A 166 -13.42 -11.55 -6.64
CA ASN A 166 -14.29 -10.57 -5.99
C ASN A 166 -13.58 -9.68 -4.95
N LYS A 167 -12.27 -9.46 -5.08
CA LYS A 167 -11.52 -8.51 -4.26
C LYS A 167 -10.53 -7.73 -5.09
N LEU A 168 -10.34 -6.46 -4.77
CA LEU A 168 -9.40 -5.58 -5.45
C LEU A 168 -8.63 -4.75 -4.43
N ILE A 169 -7.30 -4.75 -4.53
CA ILE A 169 -6.41 -3.83 -3.82
C ILE A 169 -6.09 -2.66 -4.74
N LEU A 170 -6.59 -1.48 -4.37
CA LEU A 170 -6.28 -0.22 -5.04
C LEU A 170 -5.04 0.42 -4.39
N LEU A 171 -3.97 0.58 -5.17
CA LEU A 171 -2.81 1.40 -4.78
C LEU A 171 -3.13 2.88 -5.00
N MET A 172 -2.81 3.71 -4.01
CA MET A 172 -2.91 5.17 -4.05
C MET A 172 -1.79 5.77 -3.20
N HIS A 173 -1.40 7.01 -3.49
CA HIS A 173 -0.39 7.74 -2.74
C HIS A 173 -1.02 8.95 -2.02
N ASP A 174 -0.54 9.28 -0.82
CA ASP A 174 -1.14 10.32 0.02
C ASP A 174 -0.97 11.73 -0.57
N GLU A 175 0.11 11.97 -1.31
CA GLU A 175 0.38 13.22 -2.02
C GLU A 175 -0.70 13.59 -3.05
N MET A 176 -1.46 12.61 -3.54
CA MET A 176 -2.62 12.80 -4.42
C MET A 176 -3.74 13.59 -3.76
N PHE A 177 -3.81 13.56 -2.44
CA PHE A 177 -4.94 14.07 -1.66
C PHE A 177 -4.70 15.45 -1.06
N GLN A 178 -3.79 16.22 -1.66
CA GLN A 178 -3.54 17.61 -1.31
C GLN A 178 -4.64 18.54 -1.83
N GLU A 179 -4.92 19.61 -1.08
CA GLU A 179 -5.96 20.60 -1.41
C GLU A 179 -5.78 21.23 -2.80
N GLN A 180 -4.53 21.50 -3.19
CA GLN A 180 -4.19 22.06 -4.50
C GLN A 180 -4.65 21.20 -5.70
N PHE A 181 -4.98 19.93 -5.46
CA PHE A 181 -5.50 19.01 -6.46
C PHE A 181 -7.00 18.70 -6.27
N ASN A 182 -7.71 19.38 -5.36
CA ASN A 182 -9.04 18.98 -4.87
C ASN A 182 -9.06 17.51 -4.41
N GLY A 183 -7.95 17.08 -3.82
CA GLY A 183 -7.71 15.68 -3.48
C GLY A 183 -8.74 15.10 -2.50
N PRO A 184 -9.09 15.80 -1.39
CA PRO A 184 -10.11 15.34 -0.46
C PRO A 184 -11.48 15.12 -1.11
N GLU A 185 -11.91 16.04 -1.98
CA GLU A 185 -13.18 15.97 -2.71
C GLU A 185 -13.18 14.79 -3.69
N GLN A 186 -12.10 14.62 -4.45
CA GLN A 186 -11.97 13.51 -5.39
C GLN A 186 -12.01 12.15 -4.68
N LEU A 187 -11.31 12.01 -3.55
CA LEU A 187 -11.35 10.80 -2.74
C LEU A 187 -12.76 10.54 -2.18
N GLN A 188 -13.43 11.57 -1.67
CA GLN A 188 -14.81 11.43 -1.19
C GLN A 188 -15.77 11.02 -2.31
N GLN A 189 -15.59 11.57 -3.52
CA GLN A 189 -16.37 11.20 -4.70
C GLN A 189 -16.13 9.74 -5.11
N LEU A 190 -14.88 9.27 -5.11
CA LEU A 190 -14.55 7.87 -5.41
C LEU A 190 -15.29 6.92 -4.47
N ILE A 191 -15.15 7.13 -3.16
CA ILE A 191 -15.80 6.32 -2.13
C ILE A 191 -17.32 6.30 -2.33
N THR A 192 -17.91 7.49 -2.56
CA THR A 192 -19.36 7.62 -2.75
C THR A 192 -19.83 6.87 -3.99
N LYS A 193 -19.11 6.95 -5.11
CA LYS A 193 -19.46 6.25 -6.34
C LYS A 193 -19.35 4.73 -6.21
N LEU A 194 -18.29 4.24 -5.56
CA LEU A 194 -18.10 2.80 -5.33
C LEU A 194 -19.17 2.25 -4.38
N HIS A 195 -19.50 2.93 -3.29
CA HIS A 195 -20.61 2.54 -2.41
C HIS A 195 -21.95 2.47 -3.15
N LYS A 196 -22.26 3.47 -4.00
CA LYS A 196 -23.51 3.46 -4.81
C LYS A 196 -23.59 2.28 -5.77
N LYS A 197 -22.46 1.73 -6.18
CA LYS A 197 -22.35 0.53 -7.03
C LYS A 197 -22.33 -0.78 -6.23
N GLY A 198 -22.41 -0.72 -4.90
CA GLY A 198 -22.47 -1.90 -4.03
C GLY A 198 -21.12 -2.44 -3.56
N TYR A 199 -20.02 -1.76 -3.89
CA TYR A 199 -18.69 -2.13 -3.38
C TYR A 199 -18.59 -1.89 -1.87
N LYS A 200 -17.79 -2.73 -1.21
CA LYS A 200 -17.44 -2.61 0.21
C LYS A 200 -15.94 -2.37 0.34
N PHE A 201 -15.56 -1.58 1.34
CA PHE A 201 -14.16 -1.34 1.69
C PHE A 201 -13.81 -2.12 2.95
N ASP A 202 -12.60 -2.65 2.98
CA ASP A 202 -12.10 -3.44 4.10
C ASP A 202 -10.60 -3.20 4.30
N LEU A 203 -10.09 -3.62 5.47
CA LEU A 203 -8.68 -3.58 5.81
C LEU A 203 -7.94 -4.74 5.15
N ILE A 204 -6.67 -4.51 4.79
CA ILE A 204 -5.88 -5.52 4.11
C ILE A 204 -5.64 -6.78 4.98
N LYS A 205 -5.66 -6.65 6.31
CA LYS A 205 -5.60 -7.81 7.23
C LYS A 205 -6.75 -8.81 7.07
N ASN A 206 -7.83 -8.39 6.42
CA ASN A 206 -8.99 -9.23 6.09
C ASN A 206 -8.93 -9.77 4.65
N TYR A 207 -7.97 -9.34 3.83
CA TYR A 207 -7.91 -9.67 2.39
C TYR A 207 -7.84 -11.18 2.11
N LEU A 208 -7.11 -11.93 2.93
CA LEU A 208 -6.94 -13.39 2.77
C LEU A 208 -8.08 -14.22 3.40
N ARG A 209 -9.05 -13.60 4.07
CA ARG A 209 -10.20 -14.32 4.68
C ARG A 209 -11.24 -14.63 3.61
N ASN A 210 -11.98 -15.72 3.72
CA ASN A 210 -13.07 -16.02 2.79
C ASN A 210 -14.25 -15.06 2.94
#